data_AF-T0S037-F1
#
_entry.id   AF-T0S037-F1
#
_cell.length_a   1.000
_cell.length_b   1.000
_cell.length_c   1.000
_cell.angle_alpha   90.00
_cell.angle_beta   90.00
_cell.angle_gamma   90.00
#
_symmetry.space_group_name_H-M   'P 1'
#
loop_
_entity.id
_entity.type
_entity.pdbx_description
1 polymer ?
#
loop_
_entity_poly.entity_id
_entity_poly.type
_entity_poly.pdbx_seq_one_letter_code
_entity_poly.pdbx_strand_id
1 'polypeptide(L)'
;MNDNLKNYYEVLEVQPNSSTQDIQQAYTRAKNAYTGDSLALYSLLSQDEANKILELIEEAYNILSDPVKRKQYNIARGIEHNPSISHSPDPSEKDNEFKQNKNASGEMNKLVAKKRYGLEYQEDANFEVEIEQCTEFTGEFLKKIREYKNVDVNRLADMTKISKTYIRYIEEEDVTKMPAVVYVRGFVYQYAKCLKLNPELVANSYVYRLKKLKGEV
;
A
#
# COMPACT_ATOMS: atom_id res chain seq x y z
N MET A 1 -17.62 19.75 2.61
CA MET A 1 -16.62 20.71 3.14
C MET A 1 -15.25 20.17 2.75
N ASN A 2 -14.23 21.01 2.63
CA ASN A 2 -13.01 20.64 1.91
C ASN A 2 -12.18 19.56 2.64
N ASP A 3 -12.27 18.31 2.17
CA ASP A 3 -11.22 17.31 2.35
C ASP A 3 -10.00 17.67 1.48
N ASN A 4 -9.41 18.82 1.79
CA ASN A 4 -8.06 19.15 1.34
C ASN A 4 -7.13 18.12 1.98
N LEU A 5 -6.48 17.27 1.19
CA LEU A 5 -5.63 16.19 1.69
C LEU A 5 -4.40 16.77 2.39
N LYS A 6 -4.56 17.10 3.69
CA LYS A 6 -3.51 17.67 4.53
C LYS A 6 -2.25 16.82 4.40
N ASN A 7 -1.18 17.48 4.00
CA ASN A 7 0.12 16.89 3.85
C ASN A 7 0.63 16.45 5.24
N TYR A 8 1.37 15.35 5.36
CA TYR A 8 1.92 14.93 6.66
C TYR A 8 2.87 16.00 7.23
N TYR A 9 3.49 16.81 6.38
CA TYR A 9 4.25 18.00 6.80
C TYR A 9 3.35 19.07 7.45
N GLU A 10 2.13 19.28 6.94
CA GLU A 10 1.13 20.20 7.53
C GLU A 10 0.52 19.62 8.82
N VAL A 11 0.32 18.30 8.90
CA VAL A 11 -0.19 17.63 10.12
C VAL A 11 0.77 17.77 11.30
N LEU A 12 2.09 17.81 11.04
CA LEU A 12 3.12 18.06 12.06
C LEU A 12 3.56 19.53 12.16
N GLU A 13 2.98 20.44 11.38
CA GLU A 13 3.37 21.87 11.31
C GLU A 13 4.87 22.11 11.01
N VAL A 14 5.46 21.27 10.14
CA VAL A 14 6.88 21.33 9.73
C VAL A 14 7.05 21.53 8.23
N GLN A 15 8.24 21.93 7.81
CA GLN A 15 8.55 22.15 6.39
C GLN A 15 9.04 20.87 5.71
N PRO A 16 8.85 20.70 4.38
CA PRO A 16 9.36 19.56 3.62
C PRO A 16 10.88 19.36 3.70
N ASN A 17 11.64 20.39 4.10
CA ASN A 17 13.09 20.37 4.29
C ASN A 17 13.54 20.24 5.78
N SER A 18 12.62 20.16 6.74
CA SER A 18 12.94 20.06 8.17
C SER A 18 13.79 18.81 8.50
N SER A 19 14.67 18.89 9.50
CA SER A 19 15.52 17.78 9.91
C SER A 19 14.72 16.69 10.63
N THR A 20 15.30 15.50 10.76
CA THR A 20 14.68 14.40 11.54
C THR A 20 14.49 14.77 13.02
N GLN A 21 15.37 15.61 13.58
CA GLN A 21 15.23 16.13 14.95
C GLN A 21 14.03 17.08 15.07
N ASP A 22 13.83 17.97 14.09
CA ASP A 22 12.68 18.88 14.06
C ASP A 22 11.37 18.10 13.95
N ILE A 23 11.32 17.07 13.11
CA ILE A 23 10.16 16.19 12.94
C ILE A 23 9.83 15.43 14.24
N GLN A 24 10.85 14.98 14.99
CA GLN A 24 10.65 14.34 16.29
C GLN A 24 10.16 15.32 17.37
N GLN A 25 10.69 16.54 17.40
CA GLN A 25 10.21 17.59 18.30
C GLN A 25 8.77 17.99 17.97
N ALA A 26 8.44 18.12 16.69
CA ALA A 26 7.10 18.43 16.20
C ALA A 26 6.09 17.34 16.56
N TYR A 27 6.42 16.06 16.32
CA TYR A 27 5.62 14.92 16.77
C TYR A 27 5.36 14.96 18.28
N THR A 28 6.40 15.21 19.07
CA THR A 28 6.30 15.26 20.54
C THR A 28 5.39 16.41 20.99
N ARG A 29 5.54 17.60 20.39
CA ARG A 29 4.69 18.77 20.65
C ARG A 29 3.23 18.51 20.26
N ALA A 30 2.99 17.99 19.06
CA ALA A 30 1.67 17.71 18.55
C ALA A 30 0.96 16.64 19.40
N LYS A 31 1.65 15.54 19.73
CA LYS A 31 1.10 14.49 20.60
C LYS A 31 0.73 15.04 21.98
N ASN A 32 1.65 15.77 22.63
CA ASN A 32 1.40 16.37 23.94
C ASN A 32 0.26 17.40 23.94
N ALA A 33 -0.01 18.07 22.81
CA ALA A 33 -1.16 18.94 22.69
C ALA A 33 -2.47 18.15 22.81
N TYR A 34 -2.62 17.03 22.09
CA TYR A 34 -3.87 16.28 22.01
C TYR A 34 -4.03 15.14 23.04
N THR A 35 -3.00 14.82 23.84
CA THR A 35 -3.11 13.81 24.92
C THR A 35 -3.57 14.39 26.26
N GLY A 36 -4.73 13.96 26.74
CA GLY A 36 -5.06 13.73 28.16
C GLY A 36 -5.15 14.93 29.11
N ASP A 37 -4.04 15.64 29.31
CA ASP A 37 -3.88 16.64 30.37
C ASP A 37 -4.04 18.10 29.86
N SER A 38 -4.17 18.28 28.54
CA SER A 38 -4.39 19.59 27.92
C SER A 38 -5.87 20.02 28.06
N LEU A 39 -6.21 20.53 29.25
CA LEU A 39 -7.56 20.91 29.68
C LEU A 39 -8.29 21.89 28.72
N ALA A 40 -7.56 22.58 27.84
CA ALA A 40 -8.10 23.52 26.86
C ALA A 40 -8.79 22.87 25.65
N LEU A 41 -8.46 21.62 25.30
CA LEU A 41 -8.94 20.99 24.04
C LEU A 41 -10.34 20.37 24.15
N TYR A 42 -10.73 19.91 25.34
CA TYR A 42 -12.04 19.31 25.61
C TYR A 42 -13.23 20.27 25.43
N SER A 43 -12.98 21.58 25.29
CA SER A 43 -14.01 22.58 25.00
C SER A 43 -14.22 22.84 23.49
N LEU A 44 -13.37 22.30 22.62
CA LEU A 44 -13.39 22.58 21.17
C LEU A 44 -13.60 21.33 20.32
N LEU A 45 -13.11 20.16 20.77
CA LEU A 45 -13.23 18.89 20.05
C LEU A 45 -13.83 17.79 20.94
N SER A 46 -14.56 16.87 20.32
CA SER A 46 -14.95 15.62 20.97
C SER A 46 -13.76 14.69 21.17
N GLN A 47 -13.89 13.74 22.11
CA GLN A 47 -12.84 12.75 22.39
C GLN A 47 -12.51 11.88 21.15
N ASP A 48 -13.50 11.58 20.31
CA ASP A 48 -13.31 10.84 19.06
C ASP A 48 -12.56 11.65 17.99
N GLU A 49 -12.72 12.98 17.94
CA GLU A 49 -11.97 13.85 17.04
C GLU A 49 -10.52 14.02 17.50
N ALA A 50 -10.29 14.15 18.81
CA ALA A 50 -8.95 14.15 19.39
C ALA A 50 -8.21 12.84 19.07
N ASN A 51 -8.88 11.69 19.19
CA ASN A 51 -8.33 10.38 18.81
C ASN A 51 -7.94 10.32 17.32
N LYS A 52 -8.80 10.78 16.41
CA LYS A 52 -8.49 10.82 14.97
C LYS A 52 -7.29 11.72 14.63
N ILE A 53 -7.15 12.85 15.33
CA ILE A 53 -6.00 13.74 15.15
C ILE A 53 -4.72 13.09 15.66
N LEU A 54 -4.77 12.39 16.81
CA LEU A 54 -3.65 11.60 17.32
C LEU A 54 -3.22 10.50 16.34
N GLU A 55 -4.16 9.76 15.75
CA GLU A 55 -3.87 8.75 14.71
C GLU A 55 -3.14 9.37 13.51
N LEU A 56 -3.61 10.52 13.00
CA LEU A 56 -2.96 11.23 11.89
C LEU A 56 -1.55 11.74 12.25
N ILE A 57 -1.33 12.21 13.48
CA ILE A 57 -0.01 12.64 13.98
C ILE A 57 0.97 11.45 14.04
N GLU A 58 0.51 10.28 14.48
CA GLU A 58 1.35 9.06 14.52
C GLU A 58 1.65 8.52 13.11
N GLU A 59 0.68 8.56 12.19
CA GLU A 59 0.88 8.18 10.79
C GLU A 59 1.90 9.10 10.11
N ALA A 60 1.74 10.42 10.25
CA ALA A 60 2.64 11.42 9.72
C ALA A 60 4.09 11.22 10.23
N TYR A 61 4.27 10.99 11.53
CA TYR A 61 5.61 10.75 12.10
C TYR A 61 6.23 9.43 11.62
N ASN A 62 5.48 8.34 11.54
CA ASN A 62 5.98 7.03 11.06
C ASN A 62 6.49 7.08 9.61
N ILE A 63 5.91 7.94 8.77
CA ILE A 63 6.34 8.17 7.39
C ILE A 63 7.49 9.18 7.30
N LEU A 64 7.46 10.27 8.06
CA LEU A 64 8.44 11.36 7.94
C LEU A 64 9.73 11.16 8.76
N SER A 65 9.71 10.32 9.80
CA SER A 65 10.91 10.00 10.61
C SER A 65 11.93 9.12 9.89
N ASP A 66 11.46 8.29 8.94
CA ASP A 66 12.27 7.36 8.15
C ASP A 66 12.67 8.02 6.82
N PRO A 67 13.97 8.24 6.54
CA PRO A 67 14.41 8.89 5.30
C PRO A 67 13.94 8.19 4.01
N VAL A 68 13.80 6.87 4.02
CA VAL A 68 13.37 6.09 2.85
C VAL A 68 11.87 6.27 2.62
N LYS A 69 11.05 6.14 3.68
CA LYS A 69 9.60 6.38 3.58
C LYS A 69 9.29 7.85 3.26
N ARG A 70 10.03 8.80 3.83
CA ARG A 70 9.91 10.23 3.55
C ARG A 70 10.19 10.54 2.08
N LYS A 71 11.25 9.95 1.50
CA LYS A 71 11.54 10.09 0.06
C LYS A 71 10.46 9.47 -0.81
N GLN A 72 9.98 8.27 -0.47
CA GLN A 72 8.85 7.64 -1.17
C GLN A 72 7.58 8.49 -1.11
N TYR A 73 7.30 9.10 0.04
CA TYR A 73 6.18 10.02 0.24
C TYR A 73 6.33 11.30 -0.59
N ASN A 74 7.51 11.92 -0.60
CA ASN A 74 7.80 13.11 -1.41
C ASN A 74 7.60 12.84 -2.91
N ILE A 75 8.07 11.70 -3.40
CA ILE A 75 7.88 11.25 -4.80
C ILE A 75 6.39 11.02 -5.08
N ALA A 76 5.68 10.29 -4.22
CA ALA A 76 4.27 9.98 -4.38
C ALA A 76 3.35 11.23 -4.32
N ARG A 77 3.78 12.27 -3.61
CA ARG A 77 3.06 13.56 -3.51
C ARG A 77 3.56 14.63 -4.48
N GLY A 78 4.59 14.37 -5.29
CA GLY A 78 5.18 15.35 -6.21
C GLY A 78 5.87 16.54 -5.52
N ILE A 79 6.27 16.38 -4.25
CA ILE A 79 6.91 17.43 -3.44
C ILE A 79 8.37 17.64 -3.85
N GLU A 80 9.04 16.58 -4.33
CA GLU A 80 10.37 16.68 -4.94
C GLU A 80 10.27 16.63 -6.46
N HIS A 81 10.61 17.75 -7.11
CA HIS A 81 10.89 17.83 -8.54
C HIS A 81 12.36 18.19 -8.73
N ASN A 82 13.19 17.23 -9.16
CA ASN A 82 14.58 17.48 -9.50
C ASN A 82 14.76 17.46 -11.04
N PRO A 83 15.08 18.60 -11.68
CA PRO A 83 15.22 18.67 -13.13
C PRO A 83 16.63 18.25 -13.59
N SER A 84 16.90 16.95 -13.69
CA SER A 84 18.06 16.40 -14.42
C SER A 84 17.89 14.92 -14.78
N ILE A 85 18.48 14.52 -15.91
CA ILE A 85 18.20 13.27 -16.64
C ILE A 85 19.21 12.16 -16.29
N SER A 86 18.81 10.90 -16.60
CA SER A 86 19.63 9.68 -16.77
C SER A 86 20.40 9.12 -15.56
N HIS A 87 20.05 7.89 -15.15
CA HIS A 87 20.82 6.69 -15.52
C HIS A 87 20.14 5.37 -15.09
N SER A 88 20.11 4.40 -16.00
CA SER A 88 20.26 2.95 -15.71
C SER A 88 21.73 2.56 -16.01
N PRO A 89 22.25 1.35 -15.69
CA PRO A 89 21.58 0.19 -15.07
C PRO A 89 22.37 -0.58 -13.95
N ASP A 90 21.63 -1.31 -13.10
CA ASP A 90 21.95 -2.66 -12.55
C ASP A 90 23.21 -2.86 -11.64
N PRO A 91 23.59 -4.10 -11.21
CA PRO A 91 23.14 -4.71 -9.94
C PRO A 91 24.22 -4.97 -8.87
N SER A 92 23.91 -4.69 -7.60
CA SER A 92 24.49 -5.24 -6.34
C SER A 92 23.88 -4.45 -5.16
N GLU A 93 23.60 -4.97 -3.97
CA GLU A 93 23.82 -6.28 -3.36
C GLU A 93 22.66 -6.61 -2.39
N LYS A 94 22.19 -7.86 -2.44
CA LYS A 94 21.79 -8.75 -1.32
C LYS A 94 21.12 -8.15 -0.07
N ASP A 95 19.89 -8.60 0.14
CA ASP A 95 19.45 -9.32 1.34
C ASP A 95 19.99 -8.86 2.71
N ASN A 96 19.09 -8.40 3.59
CA ASN A 96 18.53 -9.37 4.55
C ASN A 96 17.30 -8.86 5.32
N GLU A 97 16.56 -9.84 5.82
CA GLU A 97 15.38 -9.77 6.67
C GLU A 97 15.45 -8.74 7.82
N PHE A 98 14.28 -8.21 8.24
CA PHE A 98 13.97 -8.27 9.68
C PHE A 98 12.48 -8.44 9.98
N LYS A 99 12.19 -9.42 10.83
CA LYS A 99 10.84 -9.77 11.29
C LYS A 99 10.40 -8.82 12.41
N GLN A 100 9.15 -8.34 12.36
CA GLN A 100 8.60 -7.48 13.41
C GLN A 100 8.18 -8.30 14.64
N ASN A 101 8.70 -7.93 15.83
CA ASN A 101 8.34 -8.55 17.09
C ASN A 101 7.20 -7.76 17.78
N LYS A 102 6.16 -8.50 18.22
CA LYS A 102 5.38 -8.45 19.48
C LYS A 102 5.55 -7.23 20.43
N ASN A 103 4.61 -6.83 21.30
CA ASN A 103 3.21 -7.16 21.67
C ASN A 103 2.74 -6.12 22.74
N ALA A 104 1.49 -6.00 23.21
CA ALA A 104 0.17 -6.42 22.70
C ALA A 104 -0.97 -5.70 23.46
N SER A 105 -1.72 -4.83 22.78
CA SER A 105 -3.16 -4.59 23.02
C SER A 105 -4.03 -5.26 21.96
N GLY A 106 -3.39 -5.82 20.92
CA GLY A 106 -4.04 -6.20 19.68
C GLY A 106 -4.37 -7.67 19.50
N GLU A 107 -4.47 -8.52 20.53
CA GLU A 107 -4.61 -9.98 20.28
C GLU A 107 -5.87 -10.36 19.50
N MET A 108 -7.01 -9.68 19.75
CA MET A 108 -8.24 -9.86 18.95
C MET A 108 -8.05 -9.44 17.48
N ASN A 109 -7.52 -8.23 17.24
CA ASN A 109 -7.26 -7.72 15.89
C ASN A 109 -6.11 -8.44 15.17
N LYS A 110 -5.15 -9.01 15.90
CA LYS A 110 -3.95 -9.71 15.38
C LYS A 110 -4.25 -11.18 15.09
N LEU A 111 -5.21 -11.80 15.78
CA LEU A 111 -5.83 -13.06 15.34
C LEU A 111 -6.55 -12.86 14.00
N VAL A 112 -7.37 -11.81 13.88
CA VAL A 112 -8.05 -11.47 12.61
C VAL A 112 -7.03 -11.13 11.51
N ALA A 113 -6.01 -10.30 11.78
CA ALA A 113 -5.00 -9.92 10.79
C ALA A 113 -4.07 -11.07 10.38
N LYS A 114 -3.69 -11.97 11.31
CA LYS A 114 -2.93 -13.19 10.97
C LYS A 114 -3.76 -14.15 10.08
N LYS A 115 -5.05 -14.32 10.37
CA LYS A 115 -5.95 -15.10 9.50
C LYS A 115 -6.22 -14.40 8.16
N ARG A 116 -6.26 -13.05 8.13
CA ARG A 116 -6.55 -12.25 6.91
C ARG A 116 -5.60 -12.58 5.75
N TYR A 117 -4.32 -12.81 6.03
CA TYR A 117 -3.30 -13.15 5.03
C TYR A 117 -2.90 -14.65 5.01
N GLY A 118 -3.56 -15.47 5.83
CA GLY A 118 -3.41 -16.93 5.78
C GLY A 118 -4.16 -17.48 4.57
N LEU A 119 -3.44 -17.79 3.49
CA LEU A 119 -3.99 -18.54 2.37
C LEU A 119 -4.04 -20.02 2.79
N GLU A 120 -5.26 -20.58 2.87
CA GLU A 120 -5.53 -21.96 3.24
C GLU A 120 -5.99 -22.70 1.97
N TYR A 121 -5.09 -23.44 1.33
CA TYR A 121 -5.36 -24.19 0.11
C TYR A 121 -4.60 -25.51 0.09
N GLN A 122 -5.04 -26.42 -0.77
CA GLN A 122 -4.35 -27.69 -1.01
C GLN A 122 -3.31 -27.45 -2.10
N GLU A 123 -2.03 -27.63 -1.79
CA GLU A 123 -0.94 -27.41 -2.73
C GLU A 123 -0.98 -28.45 -3.86
N ASP A 124 -1.18 -27.98 -5.09
CA ASP A 124 -0.99 -28.78 -6.31
C ASP A 124 0.41 -28.47 -6.85
N ALA A 125 1.32 -29.43 -6.72
CA ALA A 125 2.71 -29.28 -7.13
C ALA A 125 2.87 -28.97 -8.63
N ASN A 126 1.97 -29.47 -9.50
CA ASN A 126 2.03 -29.14 -10.92
C ASN A 126 1.61 -27.68 -11.16
N PHE A 127 0.60 -27.21 -10.43
CA PHE A 127 0.07 -25.86 -10.61
C PHE A 127 0.95 -24.79 -9.96
N GLU A 128 1.62 -25.05 -8.82
CA GLU A 128 2.63 -24.12 -8.31
C GLU A 128 3.82 -24.00 -9.29
N VAL A 129 4.24 -25.10 -9.95
CA VAL A 129 5.27 -25.03 -11.01
C VAL A 129 4.78 -24.24 -12.23
N GLU A 130 3.51 -24.40 -12.64
CA GLU A 130 2.88 -23.58 -13.69
C GLU A 130 2.89 -22.08 -13.31
N ILE A 131 2.64 -21.76 -12.04
CA ILE A 131 2.65 -20.39 -11.49
C ILE A 131 4.07 -19.82 -11.44
N GLU A 132 5.06 -20.57 -10.93
CA GLU A 132 6.44 -20.12 -10.78
C GLU A 132 7.15 -19.90 -12.12
N GLN A 133 6.81 -20.71 -13.14
CA GLN A 133 7.38 -20.59 -14.48
C GLN A 133 6.63 -19.59 -15.38
N CYS A 134 5.47 -19.07 -14.94
CA CYS A 134 4.69 -18.13 -15.73
C CYS A 134 5.36 -16.75 -15.83
N THR A 135 5.51 -16.26 -17.06
CA THR A 135 6.04 -14.91 -17.36
C THR A 135 4.97 -13.95 -17.92
N GLU A 136 3.84 -14.48 -18.41
CA GLU A 136 2.73 -13.72 -19.00
C GLU A 136 1.42 -13.96 -18.24
N PHE A 137 1.04 -13.02 -17.37
CA PHE A 137 -0.17 -13.16 -16.57
C PHE A 137 -1.39 -12.56 -17.28
N THR A 138 -2.40 -13.39 -17.52
CA THR A 138 -3.73 -12.99 -18.03
C THR A 138 -4.72 -12.84 -16.88
N GLY A 139 -5.83 -12.13 -17.11
CA GLY A 139 -6.94 -12.03 -16.17
C GLY A 139 -7.52 -13.40 -15.79
N GLU A 140 -7.70 -14.27 -16.78
CA GLU A 140 -8.16 -15.65 -16.58
C GLU A 140 -7.17 -16.47 -15.74
N PHE A 141 -5.86 -16.31 -15.96
CA PHE A 141 -4.85 -16.99 -15.17
C PHE A 141 -4.80 -16.48 -13.74
N LEU A 142 -4.89 -15.15 -13.52
CA LEU A 142 -5.00 -14.56 -12.19
C LEU A 142 -6.25 -15.05 -11.44
N LYS A 143 -7.37 -15.20 -12.14
CA LYS A 143 -8.59 -15.83 -11.59
C LYS A 143 -8.35 -17.29 -11.19
N LYS A 144 -7.73 -18.10 -12.06
CA LYS A 144 -7.38 -19.51 -11.78
C LYS A 144 -6.52 -19.62 -10.51
N ILE A 145 -5.50 -18.78 -10.37
CA ILE A 145 -4.65 -18.70 -9.17
C ILE A 145 -5.45 -18.27 -7.93
N ARG A 146 -6.29 -17.24 -8.05
CA ARG A 146 -7.11 -16.73 -6.95
C ARG A 146 -8.04 -17.81 -6.39
N GLU A 147 -8.69 -18.56 -7.28
CA GLU A 147 -9.63 -19.63 -6.93
C GLU A 147 -8.91 -20.83 -6.35
N TYR A 148 -7.79 -21.25 -6.94
CA TYR A 148 -6.88 -22.27 -6.39
C TYR A 148 -6.40 -21.95 -4.96
N LYS A 149 -5.99 -20.70 -4.69
CA LYS A 149 -5.54 -20.28 -3.34
C LYS A 149 -6.71 -19.97 -2.38
N ASN A 150 -7.94 -20.40 -2.70
CA ASN A 150 -9.18 -20.24 -1.92
C ASN A 150 -9.46 -18.80 -1.46
N VAL A 151 -9.33 -17.85 -2.39
CA VAL A 151 -9.67 -16.45 -2.16
C VAL A 151 -10.89 -16.06 -2.99
N ASP A 152 -12.03 -15.79 -2.37
CA ASP A 152 -13.16 -15.23 -3.11
C ASP A 152 -12.97 -13.73 -3.39
N VAL A 153 -13.74 -13.18 -4.34
CA VAL A 153 -13.64 -11.77 -4.76
C VAL A 153 -13.90 -10.78 -3.60
N ASN A 154 -14.75 -11.12 -2.63
CA ASN A 154 -15.00 -10.27 -1.46
C ASN A 154 -13.78 -10.27 -0.54
N ARG A 155 -13.24 -11.45 -0.22
CA ARG A 155 -12.02 -11.61 0.56
C ARG A 155 -10.84 -10.88 -0.07
N LEU A 156 -10.66 -10.98 -1.39
CA LEU A 156 -9.59 -10.27 -2.08
C LEU A 156 -9.80 -8.74 -2.08
N ALA A 157 -11.04 -8.26 -2.28
CA ALA A 157 -11.37 -6.83 -2.17
C ALA A 157 -11.05 -6.29 -0.77
N ASP A 158 -11.39 -7.05 0.27
CA ASP A 158 -11.09 -6.69 1.65
C ASP A 158 -9.58 -6.65 1.92
N MET A 159 -8.83 -7.65 1.45
CA MET A 159 -7.38 -7.74 1.64
C MET A 159 -6.61 -6.63 0.90
N THR A 160 -7.02 -6.30 -0.32
CA THR A 160 -6.33 -5.35 -1.22
C THR A 160 -6.82 -3.92 -1.13
N LYS A 161 -8.04 -3.70 -0.62
CA LYS A 161 -8.82 -2.44 -0.72
C LYS A 161 -9.21 -2.03 -2.15
N ILE A 162 -9.07 -2.93 -3.12
CA ILE A 162 -9.59 -2.76 -4.49
C ILE A 162 -11.09 -3.09 -4.49
N SER A 163 -11.90 -2.37 -5.28
CA SER A 163 -13.32 -2.69 -5.39
C SER A 163 -13.54 -4.06 -6.05
N LYS A 164 -14.58 -4.78 -5.63
CA LYS A 164 -15.00 -6.06 -6.23
C LYS A 164 -15.21 -5.93 -7.75
N THR A 165 -15.67 -4.76 -8.20
CA THR A 165 -15.85 -4.41 -9.61
C THR A 165 -14.53 -4.38 -10.38
N TYR A 166 -13.50 -3.72 -9.86
CA TYR A 166 -12.18 -3.69 -10.52
C TYR A 166 -11.47 -5.03 -10.47
N ILE A 167 -11.66 -5.84 -9.42
CA ILE A 167 -11.16 -7.23 -9.37
C ILE A 167 -11.78 -8.06 -10.51
N ARG A 168 -13.09 -7.95 -10.75
CA ARG A 168 -13.74 -8.62 -11.89
C ARG A 168 -13.23 -8.12 -13.23
N TYR A 169 -13.10 -6.81 -13.43
CA TYR A 169 -12.55 -6.30 -14.69
C TYR A 169 -11.11 -6.75 -14.94
N ILE A 170 -10.30 -6.95 -13.89
CA ILE A 170 -8.95 -7.54 -14.02
C ILE A 170 -9.03 -8.99 -14.48
N GLU A 171 -9.94 -9.78 -13.92
CA GLU A 171 -10.11 -11.20 -14.27
C GLU A 171 -10.78 -11.41 -15.64
N GLU A 172 -11.65 -10.49 -16.05
CA GLU A 172 -12.36 -10.47 -17.33
C GLU A 172 -11.58 -9.77 -18.45
N GLU A 173 -10.44 -9.14 -18.11
CA GLU A 173 -9.64 -8.26 -18.99
C GLU A 173 -10.47 -7.17 -19.69
N ASP A 174 -11.54 -6.65 -19.05
CA ASP A 174 -12.40 -5.62 -19.64
C ASP A 174 -11.73 -4.24 -19.64
N VAL A 175 -10.87 -4.07 -20.64
CA VAL A 175 -10.06 -2.88 -20.89
C VAL A 175 -10.90 -1.60 -21.00
N THR A 176 -12.16 -1.71 -21.41
CA THR A 176 -13.04 -0.55 -21.66
C THR A 176 -13.53 0.09 -20.37
N LYS A 177 -13.63 -0.69 -19.28
CA LYS A 177 -14.12 -0.25 -17.96
C LYS A 177 -12.98 -0.03 -16.95
N MET A 178 -11.73 -0.16 -17.39
CA MET A 178 -10.55 0.09 -16.57
C MET A 178 -10.28 1.58 -16.35
N PRO A 179 -9.72 1.97 -15.19
CA PRO A 179 -9.14 3.30 -15.01
C PRO A 179 -7.82 3.43 -15.80
N ALA A 180 -7.17 4.59 -15.71
CA ALA A 180 -5.86 4.80 -16.33
C ALA A 180 -4.84 3.72 -15.91
N VAL A 181 -3.99 3.29 -16.85
CA VAL A 181 -3.13 2.10 -16.72
C VAL A 181 -2.21 2.10 -15.49
N VAL A 182 -1.83 3.28 -15.01
CA VAL A 182 -1.06 3.46 -13.76
C VAL A 182 -1.79 2.96 -12.52
N TYR A 183 -3.12 3.16 -12.44
CA TYR A 183 -3.94 2.62 -11.36
C TYR A 183 -4.13 1.12 -11.51
N VAL A 184 -4.35 0.63 -12.73
CA VAL A 184 -4.47 -0.81 -13.00
C VAL A 184 -3.21 -1.55 -12.59
N ARG A 185 -2.01 -1.00 -12.89
CA ARG A 185 -0.73 -1.55 -12.42
C ARG A 185 -0.70 -1.67 -10.89
N GLY A 186 -1.12 -0.62 -10.18
CA GLY A 186 -1.21 -0.63 -8.72
C GLY A 186 -2.18 -1.67 -8.17
N PHE A 187 -3.34 -1.83 -8.81
CA PHE A 187 -4.34 -2.84 -8.44
C PHE A 187 -3.79 -4.26 -8.64
N VAL A 188 -3.22 -4.55 -9.80
CA VAL A 188 -2.65 -5.86 -10.13
C VAL A 188 -1.45 -6.20 -9.24
N TYR A 189 -0.63 -5.21 -8.87
CA TYR A 189 0.45 -5.38 -7.90
C TYR A 189 -0.08 -5.83 -6.52
N GLN A 190 -1.13 -5.19 -6.00
CA GLN A 190 -1.72 -5.58 -4.71
C GLN A 190 -2.46 -6.92 -4.78
N TYR A 191 -3.12 -7.21 -5.90
CA TYR A 191 -3.74 -8.51 -6.21
C TYR A 191 -2.68 -9.62 -6.09
N ALA A 192 -1.60 -9.51 -6.86
CA ALA A 192 -0.48 -10.46 -6.88
C ALA A 192 0.17 -10.63 -5.50
N LYS A 193 0.42 -9.52 -4.78
CA LYS A 193 0.97 -9.53 -3.43
C LYS A 193 0.07 -10.29 -2.43
N CYS A 194 -1.25 -10.13 -2.54
CA CYS A 194 -2.20 -10.86 -1.68
C CYS A 194 -2.25 -12.36 -1.97
N LEU A 195 -1.95 -12.78 -3.20
CA LEU A 195 -1.86 -14.19 -3.61
C LEU A 195 -0.46 -14.80 -3.47
N LYS A 196 0.50 -14.07 -2.87
CA LYS A 196 1.92 -14.46 -2.72
C LYS A 196 2.66 -14.70 -4.04
N LEU A 197 2.22 -14.06 -5.12
CA LEU A 197 2.95 -14.05 -6.40
C LEU A 197 4.07 -13.00 -6.39
N ASN A 198 4.98 -13.04 -7.37
CA ASN A 198 5.90 -11.93 -7.65
C ASN A 198 5.10 -10.72 -8.17
N PRO A 199 4.92 -9.64 -7.37
CA PRO A 199 3.96 -8.60 -7.71
C PRO A 199 4.45 -7.67 -8.83
N GLU A 200 5.76 -7.60 -9.04
CA GLU A 200 6.39 -6.77 -10.07
C GLU A 200 6.27 -7.43 -11.45
N LEU A 201 6.57 -8.74 -11.53
CA LEU A 201 6.41 -9.54 -12.74
C LEU A 201 4.94 -9.56 -13.22
N VAL A 202 4.01 -9.84 -12.30
CA VAL A 202 2.58 -9.91 -12.61
C VAL A 202 2.06 -8.53 -13.07
N ALA A 203 2.40 -7.45 -12.37
CA ALA A 203 1.95 -6.11 -12.74
C ALA A 203 2.51 -5.64 -14.09
N ASN A 204 3.78 -5.94 -14.40
CA ASN A 204 4.40 -5.52 -15.65
C ASN A 204 3.91 -6.33 -16.85
N SER A 205 3.81 -7.66 -16.73
CA SER A 205 3.30 -8.53 -17.81
C SER A 205 1.82 -8.23 -18.13
N TYR A 206 0.98 -8.08 -17.10
CA TYR A 206 -0.44 -7.73 -17.29
C TYR A 206 -0.62 -6.34 -17.90
N VAL A 207 0.17 -5.34 -17.51
CA VAL A 207 0.15 -4.00 -18.14
C VAL A 207 0.59 -4.06 -19.61
N TYR A 208 1.64 -4.82 -19.92
CA TYR A 208 2.08 -5.03 -21.31
C TYR A 208 0.97 -5.68 -22.15
N ARG A 209 0.32 -6.71 -21.60
CA ARG A 209 -0.84 -7.37 -22.22
C ARG A 209 -2.02 -6.42 -22.45
N LEU A 210 -2.38 -5.58 -21.48
CA LEU A 210 -3.42 -4.56 -21.66
C LEU A 210 -3.09 -3.56 -22.77
N LYS A 211 -1.83 -3.11 -22.89
CA LYS A 211 -1.42 -2.21 -23.97
C LYS A 211 -1.59 -2.87 -25.34
N LYS A 212 -1.18 -4.14 -25.46
CA LYS A 212 -1.36 -4.95 -26.68
C LYS A 212 -2.84 -5.12 -27.04
N LEU A 213 -3.72 -5.36 -26.07
CA LEU A 213 -5.17 -5.44 -26.28
C LEU A 213 -5.79 -4.10 -26.73
N LYS A 214 -5.15 -2.96 -26.42
CA LYS A 214 -5.54 -1.64 -26.94
C LYS A 214 -4.92 -1.27 -28.29
N GLY A 215 -3.95 -2.05 -28.78
CA GLY A 215 -3.11 -1.65 -29.92
C GLY A 215 -2.14 -0.49 -29.61
N GLU A 216 -1.77 -0.30 -28.34
CA GLU A 216 -0.80 0.73 -27.91
C GLU A 216 0.67 0.27 -28.06
N VAL A 217 0.91 -1.04 -28.24
CA VAL A 217 2.23 -1.70 -28.40
C VAL A 217 2.09 -2.95 -29.28
#